data_AF-A0A7Z8R3Q5-F1
#
_entry.id   AF-A0A7Z8R3Q5-F1
#
_cell.length_a   1.000
_cell.length_b   1.000
_cell.length_c   1.000
_cell.angle_alpha   90.00
_cell.angle_beta   90.00
_cell.angle_gamma   90.00
#
_symmetry.space_group_name_H-M   'P 1'
#
loop_
_entity.id
_entity.type
_entity.pdbx_description
1 polymer ?
#
loop_
_entity_poly.entity_id
_entity_poly.type
_entity_poly.pdbx_seq_one_letter_code
_entity_poly.pdbx_strand_id
1 'polypeptide(L)' 'MLMTGLLSALGSIYFAGVSDAVFAFTQGVAAGAMLTMIAQTMLPEAYIKGGEVVGFSTLLGFLTAIFFKTLE' A
#
# COMPACT_ATOMS: atom_id res chain seq x y z
N MET A 1 12.59 7.92 4.72
CA MET A 1 12.79 7.41 3.34
C MET A 1 14.06 6.59 3.17
N LEU A 2 15.23 7.05 3.63
CA LEU A 2 16.47 6.25 3.54
C LEU A 2 16.37 4.93 4.32
N MET A 3 15.87 4.96 5.56
CA MET A 3 15.74 3.75 6.37
C MET A 3 14.74 2.75 5.79
N THR A 4 13.58 3.22 5.29
CA THR A 4 12.59 2.37 4.61
C THR A 4 13.13 1.78 3.31
N GLY A 5 13.94 2.54 2.57
CA GLY A 5 14.64 2.05 1.38
C GLY A 5 15.67 0.97 1.73
N LEU A 6 16.46 1.18 2.78
CA LEU A 6 17.44 0.18 3.27
C LEU A 6 16.74 -1.11 3.70
N LEU A 7 15.67 -0.99 4.49
CA LEU A 7 14.86 -2.12 4.95
C LEU A 7 14.20 -2.86 3.79
N SER A 8 13.70 -2.16 2.77
CA SER A 8 13.14 -2.78 1.57
C SER A 8 14.18 -3.56 0.78
N ALA A 9 15.41 -3.01 0.64
CA ALA A 9 16.50 -3.71 -0.03
C ALA A 9 16.91 -4.97 0.74
N LEU A 10 17.11 -4.88 2.06
CA LEU A 10 17.41 -6.03 2.91
C LEU A 10 16.29 -7.07 2.87
N GLY A 11 15.02 -6.64 2.90
CA GLY A 11 13.86 -7.52 2.78
C GLY A 11 13.84 -8.28 1.46
N SER A 12 14.16 -7.63 0.34
CA SER A 12 14.22 -8.30 -0.97
C SER A 12 15.29 -9.40 -1.05
N ILE A 13 16.44 -9.20 -0.41
CA ILE A 13 17.52 -10.21 -0.36
C ILE A 13 17.11 -11.37 0.54
N TYR A 14 16.50 -11.08 1.69
CA TYR A 14 16.07 -12.10 2.65
C TYR A 14 14.95 -13.00 2.08
N PHE A 15 14.02 -12.44 1.31
CA PHE A 15 12.90 -13.20 0.72
C PHE A 15 13.23 -13.92 -0.60
N ALA A 16 14.43 -13.76 -1.17
CA ALA A 16 14.79 -14.33 -2.47
C ALA A 16 14.81 -15.87 -2.53
N GLY A 17 14.92 -16.56 -1.39
CA GLY A 17 14.95 -18.03 -1.29
C GLY A 17 13.83 -18.65 -0.46
N VAL A 18 12.80 -17.86 -0.12
CA VAL A 18 11.68 -18.30 0.74
C VAL A 18 10.59 -18.96 -0.11
N SER A 19 9.84 -19.91 0.45
CA SER A 19 8.73 -20.55 -0.26
C SER A 19 7.60 -19.55 -0.58
N ASP A 20 6.97 -19.74 -1.73
CA ASP A 20 5.89 -18.87 -2.23
C ASP A 20 4.74 -18.70 -1.23
N ALA A 21 4.43 -19.74 -0.46
CA ALA A 21 3.38 -19.71 0.55
C ALA A 21 3.67 -18.70 1.68
N VAL A 22 4.92 -18.66 2.16
CA VAL A 22 5.33 -17.74 3.22
C VAL A 22 5.45 -16.31 2.68
N PHE A 23 5.89 -16.16 1.43
CA PHE A 23 5.91 -14.87 0.75
C PHE A 23 4.49 -14.29 0.61
N ALA A 24 3.56 -15.07 0.06
CA ALA A 24 2.16 -14.67 -0.11
C ALA A 24 1.48 -14.34 1.23
N PHE A 25 1.74 -15.14 2.27
CA PHE A 25 1.23 -14.86 3.62
C PHE A 25 1.73 -13.51 4.15
N THR A 26 3.04 -13.26 4.05
CA THR A 26 3.65 -12.02 4.53
C THR A 26 3.12 -10.81 3.76
N GLN A 27 2.99 -10.93 2.43
CA GLN A 27 2.42 -9.88 1.59
C GLN A 27 0.95 -9.61 1.92
N GLY A 28 0.17 -10.65 2.21
CA GLY A 28 -1.21 -10.52 2.67
C GLY A 28 -1.34 -9.78 4.00
N VAL A 29 -0.48 -10.11 4.97
CA VAL A 29 -0.41 -9.38 6.26
C VAL A 29 -0.03 -7.92 6.04
N ALA A 30 0.97 -7.64 5.21
CA ALA A 30 1.39 -6.28 4.89
C ALA A 30 0.27 -5.47 4.21
N ALA A 31 -0.47 -6.08 3.28
CA ALA A 31 -1.63 -5.46 2.66
C ALA A 31 -2.72 -5.12 3.69
N GLY A 32 -3.01 -6.04 4.63
CA GLY A 32 -3.97 -5.79 5.72
C GLY A 32 -3.56 -4.65 6.65
N ALA A 33 -2.28 -4.55 6.98
CA ALA A 33 -1.75 -3.44 7.79
C ALA A 33 -1.98 -2.08 7.10
N MET A 34 -1.73 -1.99 5.79
CA MET A 34 -1.98 -0.78 5.00
C MET A 34 -3.47 -0.45 4.95
N LEU A 35 -4.36 -1.44 4.74
CA LEU A 35 -5.81 -1.22 4.75
C LEU A 35 -6.31 -0.68 6.09
N THR A 36 -5.77 -1.20 7.19
CA THR A 36 -6.14 -0.75 8.55
C THR A 36 -5.74 0.71 8.77
N MET A 37 -4.52 1.09 8.37
CA MET A 37 -4.05 2.48 8.45
C MET A 37 -4.90 3.43 7.59
N ILE A 38 -5.28 2.99 6.39
CA ILE A 38 -6.15 3.76 5.50
C ILE A 38 -7.51 4.00 6.17
N ALA A 39 -8.12 2.95 6.69
CA ALA A 39 -9.45 3.00 7.29
C ALA A 39 -9.50 3.81 8.60
N GLN A 40 -8.50 3.66 9.47
CA GLN A 40 -8.55 4.24 10.81
C GLN A 40 -8.12 5.70 10.88
N THR A 41 -7.11 6.10 10.11
CA THR A 41 -6.52 7.45 10.29
C THR A 41 -6.43 8.23 8.98
N MET A 42 -5.99 7.62 7.89
CA MET A 42 -5.80 8.39 6.63
C MET A 42 -7.14 8.90 6.07
N LEU A 43 -8.15 8.05 5.96
CA LEU A 43 -9.47 8.46 5.44
C LEU A 43 -10.18 9.44 6.37
N PRO A 44 -10.33 9.18 7.68
CA PRO A 44 -10.99 10.14 8.58
C PRO A 44 -10.31 11.51 8.60
N GLU A 45 -8.98 11.55 8.67
CA GLU A 45 -8.25 12.82 8.64
C GLU A 45 -8.41 13.54 7.30
N ALA A 46 -8.38 12.80 6.19
CA ALA A 46 -8.56 13.37 4.86
C ALA A 46 -9.94 14.00 4.74
N TYR A 47 -11.02 13.32 5.15
CA TYR A 47 -12.37 13.87 5.10
C TYR A 47 -12.54 15.13 5.95
N ILE A 48 -11.92 15.18 7.14
CA ILE A 48 -11.99 16.36 8.02
C ILE A 48 -11.22 17.55 7.42
N LYS A 49 -10.04 17.31 6.83
CA LYS A 49 -9.15 18.37 6.33
C LYS A 49 -9.48 18.83 4.90
N GLY A 50 -9.91 17.92 4.03
CA GLY A 50 -10.04 18.12 2.58
C GLY A 50 -11.47 18.15 2.04
N GLY A 51 -12.47 17.82 2.86
CA GLY A 51 -13.89 17.88 2.48
C GLY A 51 -14.22 17.04 1.24
N GLU A 52 -15.04 17.58 0.34
CA GLU A 52 -15.62 16.85 -0.81
C GLU A 52 -14.57 16.44 -1.87
N VAL A 53 -13.46 17.17 -1.98
CA VAL A 53 -12.40 16.90 -2.98
C VAL A 53 -11.67 15.58 -2.73
N VAL A 54 -11.69 15.09 -1.49
CA VAL A 54 -11.03 13.85 -1.07
C VAL A 54 -11.59 12.64 -1.80
N GLY A 55 -12.91 12.59 -2.01
CA GLY A 55 -13.56 11.49 -2.72
C GLY A 55 -13.08 11.40 -4.17
N PHE A 56 -13.08 12.53 -4.89
CA PHE A 56 -12.62 12.60 -6.27
C PHE A 56 -11.11 12.28 -6.38
N SER A 57 -10.30 12.79 -5.47
CA SER A 57 -8.85 12.52 -5.43
C SER A 57 -8.55 11.04 -5.16
N THR A 58 -9.31 10.41 -4.26
CA THR A 58 -9.18 8.98 -3.94
C THR A 58 -9.58 8.12 -5.14
N LEU A 59 -10.67 8.46 -5.83
CA LEU A 59 -11.11 7.80 -7.05
C LEU A 59 -10.04 7.89 -8.14
N LEU A 60 -9.47 9.06 -8.39
CA LEU A 60 -8.40 9.24 -9.37
C LEU A 60 -7.15 8.40 -9.04
N GLY A 61 -6.74 8.36 -7.78
CA GLY A 61 -5.62 7.53 -7.34
C GLY A 61 -5.87 6.04 -7.58
N PHE A 62 -7.07 5.56 -7.24
CA PHE A 62 -7.46 4.17 -7.45
C PHE A 62 -7.55 3.80 -8.94
N LEU A 63 -8.17 4.65 -9.77
CA LEU A 63 -8.23 4.47 -11.22
C LEU A 63 -6.83 4.43 -11.84
N THR A 64 -5.93 5.30 -11.40
CA THR A 64 -4.53 5.32 -11.87
C THR A 64 -3.82 4.00 -11.53
N ALA A 65 -4.00 3.49 -10.30
CA ALA A 65 -3.41 2.21 -9.91
C ALA A 65 -3.94 1.04 -10.76
N ILE A 66 -5.26 0.98 -11.00
CA ILE A 66 -5.86 -0.03 -11.89
C ILE A 66 -5.36 0.11 -13.33
N PHE A 67 -5.24 1.35 -13.82
CA PHE A 67 -4.75 1.61 -15.17
C PHE A 67 -3.35 1.03 -15.38
N PHE A 68 -2.43 1.29 -14.44
CA PHE A 68 -1.09 0.68 -14.47
C PHE A 68 -1.14 -0.84 -14.35
N LYS A 69 -1.99 -1.39 -13.47
CA LYS A 69 -2.10 -2.85 -13.34
C LYS A 69 -2.64 -3.53 -14.60
N THR A 70 -3.48 -2.83 -15.36
CA THR A 70 -4.05 -3.34 -16.62
C THR A 70 -3.04 -3.27 -17.78
N LEU A 71 -2.00 -2.44 -17.66
CA LEU A 71 -0.93 -2.28 -18.66
C LEU A 71 0.21 -3.29 -18.50
N GLU A 72 0.33 -3.94 -17.33
CA GLU A 72 1.28 -5.03 -17.04
C GLU A 72 0.83 -6.34 -17.72
#